data_AF-A0A7S4FMI3-F1
#
_entry.id   AF-A0A7S4FMI3-F1
#
_cell.length_a   1.000
_cell.length_b   1.000
_cell.length_c   1.000
_cell.angle_alpha   90.00
_cell.angle_beta   90.00
_cell.angle_gamma   90.00
#
_symmetry.space_group_name_H-M   'P 1'
#
loop_
_entity.id
_entity.type
_entity.pdbx_description
1 polymer ?
#
loop_
_entity_poly.entity_id
_entity_poly.type
_entity_poly.pdbx_seq_one_letter_code
_entity_poly.pdbx_strand_id
1 'polypeptide(L)'
;SDEVEEVRIVETQIKPKGPRSKPKTKKAHANVPQSLSSRASEPVTSPRPSVPLSLSQVRDGSRRKLETVTTKVDVQEFVKWATSAPVKVFSGALVEEVASKMQSRGDVQKYALWNVVHGLVSSGEPYLGHFQPRIVQLVKVHLTVDDLVGMNDEYMGIFNTWDDKSRKGSLFLEDI
;
A
#
# COMPACT_ATOMS: atom_id res chain seq x y z
N SER A 1 -9.15 -28.29 -45.03
CA SER A 1 -8.18 -29.38 -44.96
C SER A 1 -7.09 -28.97 -44.01
N ASP A 2 -6.76 -29.89 -43.10
CA ASP A 2 -5.76 -29.85 -42.02
C ASP A 2 -6.17 -28.96 -40.84
N GLU A 3 -6.92 -29.47 -39.85
CA GLU A 3 -6.55 -30.45 -38.80
C GLU A 3 -5.55 -29.90 -37.76
N VAL A 4 -6.15 -29.32 -36.71
CA VAL A 4 -5.87 -29.43 -35.26
C VAL A 4 -4.41 -29.50 -34.78
N GLU A 5 -4.05 -28.57 -33.87
CA GLU A 5 -3.18 -28.93 -32.74
C GLU A 5 -3.86 -28.55 -31.41
N GLU A 6 -4.38 -29.57 -30.73
CA GLU A 6 -4.95 -29.51 -29.39
C GLU A 6 -3.82 -29.39 -28.36
N VAL A 7 -3.79 -28.28 -27.63
CA VAL A 7 -2.91 -28.14 -26.47
C VAL A 7 -3.46 -28.97 -25.32
N ARG A 8 -2.86 -30.14 -25.09
CA ARG A 8 -3.16 -31.08 -24.01
C ARG A 8 -2.78 -30.47 -22.64
N ILE A 9 -3.78 -30.16 -21.82
CA ILE A 9 -3.62 -29.76 -20.41
C ILE A 9 -3.21 -31.01 -19.60
N VAL A 10 -2.07 -30.96 -18.92
CA VAL A 10 -1.63 -32.00 -18.00
C VAL A 10 -2.27 -31.76 -16.63
N GLU A 11 -3.22 -32.63 -16.29
CA GLU A 11 -3.77 -32.80 -14.93
C GLU A 11 -2.64 -33.13 -13.94
N THR A 12 -2.34 -32.20 -13.01
CA THR A 12 -1.45 -32.49 -11.89
C THR A 12 -2.29 -33.06 -10.75
N GLN A 13 -2.19 -34.38 -10.51
CA GLN A 13 -2.87 -35.07 -9.42
C GLN A 13 -2.38 -34.60 -8.04
N ILE A 14 -3.30 -34.04 -7.24
CA ILE A 14 -3.14 -33.85 -5.80
C ILE A 14 -3.54 -35.16 -5.10
N LYS A 15 -2.59 -35.83 -4.43
CA LYS A 15 -2.89 -36.91 -3.49
C LYS A 15 -3.12 -36.36 -2.08
N PRO A 16 -4.26 -36.66 -1.42
CA PRO A 16 -4.45 -36.42 0.00
C PRO A 16 -4.14 -37.69 0.81
N LYS A 17 -3.44 -37.56 1.94
CA LYS A 17 -3.55 -38.50 3.08
C LYS A 17 -3.31 -37.76 4.42
N GLY A 18 -4.34 -37.75 5.28
CA GLY A 18 -4.23 -37.48 6.74
C GLY A 18 -3.68 -38.71 7.49
N PRO A 19 -4.01 -38.99 8.77
CA PRO A 19 -4.66 -38.19 9.83
C PRO A 19 -3.79 -38.02 11.10
N ARG A 20 -4.30 -37.24 12.07
CA ARG A 20 -3.73 -36.91 13.39
C ARG A 20 -3.34 -38.14 14.22
N SER A 21 -2.20 -38.04 14.91
CA SER A 21 -1.86 -38.88 16.07
C SER A 21 -1.59 -38.02 17.32
N LYS A 22 -2.37 -38.24 18.37
CA LYS A 22 -2.11 -37.98 19.80
C LYS A 22 -2.54 -39.27 20.55
N PRO A 23 -2.25 -39.50 21.84
CA PRO A 23 -1.12 -39.11 22.70
C PRO A 23 -0.50 -40.33 23.44
N LYS A 24 0.62 -40.16 24.19
CA LYS A 24 0.98 -41.07 25.29
C LYS A 24 1.43 -40.29 26.52
N THR A 25 0.73 -40.56 27.63
CA THR A 25 0.95 -40.09 28.99
C THR A 25 1.95 -41.01 29.71
N LYS A 26 2.88 -40.47 30.52
CA LYS A 26 3.45 -41.18 31.68
C LYS A 26 3.64 -40.20 32.85
N LYS A 27 3.11 -40.61 34.01
CA LYS A 27 3.10 -40.00 35.36
C LYS A 27 4.55 -39.77 35.85
N ALA A 28 4.90 -38.60 36.36
CA ALA A 28 4.72 -38.03 37.72
C ALA A 28 5.80 -38.45 38.74
N HIS A 29 6.50 -37.47 39.31
CA HIS A 29 7.01 -37.48 40.69
C HIS A 29 6.99 -36.04 41.22
N ALA A 30 6.36 -35.87 42.37
CA ALA A 30 6.28 -34.61 43.11
C ALA A 30 7.57 -34.36 43.90
N ASN A 31 7.92 -33.09 44.09
CA ASN A 31 8.51 -32.57 45.33
C ASN A 31 8.14 -31.08 45.47
N VAL A 32 7.57 -30.75 46.63
CA VAL A 32 7.13 -29.45 47.14
C VAL A 32 8.05 -29.13 48.33
N PRO A 33 8.11 -27.91 48.91
CA PRO A 33 8.35 -26.54 48.39
C PRO A 33 9.63 -25.94 49.04
N GLN A 34 10.14 -24.78 48.59
CA GLN A 34 10.67 -23.78 49.54
C GLN A 34 11.07 -22.42 48.94
N SER A 35 10.75 -21.41 49.74
CA SER A 35 11.41 -20.10 49.86
C SER A 35 10.97 -18.97 48.93
N LEU A 36 10.00 -18.23 49.46
CA LEU A 36 9.89 -16.77 49.40
C LEU A 36 11.28 -16.11 49.38
N SER A 37 11.55 -15.31 48.35
CA SER A 37 12.46 -14.18 48.49
C SER A 37 11.87 -12.94 47.81
N SER A 38 11.76 -11.94 48.67
CA SER A 38 11.29 -10.59 48.51
C SER A 38 11.87 -9.81 47.32
N ARG A 39 10.99 -9.00 46.71
CA ARG A 39 11.25 -7.61 46.31
C ARG A 39 12.39 -7.37 45.30
N ALA A 40 12.04 -7.47 44.03
CA ALA A 40 12.51 -6.51 43.03
C ALA A 40 11.28 -5.83 42.43
N SER A 41 10.94 -4.65 42.96
CA SER A 41 10.07 -3.70 42.29
C SER A 41 10.87 -3.14 41.11
N GLU A 42 10.98 -3.91 40.03
CA GLU A 42 11.38 -3.35 38.75
C GLU A 42 10.26 -2.40 38.31
N PRO A 43 10.53 -1.12 38.04
CA PRO A 43 9.52 -0.26 37.46
C PRO A 43 9.13 -0.88 36.13
N VAL A 44 7.85 -1.22 35.99
CA VAL A 44 7.23 -1.52 34.69
C VAL A 44 7.50 -0.28 33.84
N THR A 45 8.53 -0.35 33.00
CA THR A 45 8.81 0.67 32.01
C THR A 45 7.63 0.62 31.05
N SER A 46 6.64 1.46 31.32
CA SER A 46 5.57 1.72 30.39
C SER A 46 6.23 2.03 29.05
N PRO A 47 5.84 1.35 27.95
CA PRO A 47 6.37 1.67 26.64
C PRO A 47 6.25 3.18 26.46
N ARG A 48 7.38 3.87 26.21
CA ARG A 48 7.30 5.31 25.91
C ARG A 48 6.30 5.45 24.76
N PRO A 49 5.25 6.27 24.90
CA PRO A 49 4.37 6.58 23.79
C PRO A 49 5.25 7.01 22.62
N SER A 50 5.14 6.33 21.49
CA SER A 50 5.84 6.68 20.27
C SER A 50 5.54 8.15 20.01
N VAL A 51 6.56 9.02 20.09
CA VAL A 51 6.38 10.45 19.85
C VAL A 51 5.71 10.60 18.49
N PRO A 52 4.56 11.28 18.40
CA PRO A 52 3.88 11.45 17.12
C PRO A 52 4.83 12.12 16.12
N LEU A 53 4.83 11.68 14.87
CA LEU A 53 5.55 12.39 13.82
C LEU A 53 5.01 13.81 13.72
N SER A 54 5.90 14.77 13.56
CA SER A 54 5.54 16.16 13.24
C SER A 54 5.32 16.35 11.74
N LEU A 55 4.59 17.41 11.37
CA LEU A 55 4.35 17.77 9.97
C LEU A 55 5.65 17.95 9.17
N SER A 56 6.68 18.58 9.78
CA SER A 56 7.99 18.75 9.12
C SER A 56 8.63 17.39 8.82
N GLN A 57 8.63 16.48 9.79
CA GLN A 57 9.20 15.14 9.60
C GLN A 57 8.48 14.36 8.50
N VAL A 58 7.16 14.52 8.38
CA VAL A 58 6.40 13.87 7.31
C VAL A 58 6.70 14.50 5.95
N ARG A 59 6.79 15.83 5.84
CA ARG A 59 7.17 16.51 4.59
C ARG A 59 8.57 16.10 4.14
N ASP A 60 9.55 16.15 5.04
CA ASP A 60 10.94 15.78 4.74
C ASP A 60 11.07 14.27 4.43
N GLY A 61 10.29 13.44 5.11
CA GLY A 61 10.20 12.00 4.81
C GLY A 61 9.58 11.74 3.44
N SER A 62 8.51 12.46 3.10
CA SER A 62 7.82 12.34 1.83
C SER A 62 8.72 12.73 0.67
N ARG A 63 9.35 13.92 0.72
CA ARG A 63 10.28 14.37 -0.33
C ARG A 63 11.38 13.37 -0.58
N ARG A 64 12.08 12.94 0.48
CA ARG A 64 13.19 11.99 0.36
C ARG A 64 12.77 10.66 -0.26
N LYS A 65 11.62 10.11 0.15
CA LYS A 65 11.13 8.86 -0.42
C LYS A 65 10.68 9.05 -1.88
N LEU A 66 10.03 10.16 -2.20
CA LEU A 66 9.62 10.49 -3.57
C LEU A 66 10.81 10.72 -4.51
N GLU A 67 11.98 11.12 -4.01
CA GLU A 67 13.19 11.20 -4.83
C GLU A 67 13.65 9.82 -5.36
N THR A 68 13.36 8.76 -4.60
CA THR A 68 13.85 7.41 -4.88
C THR A 68 12.79 6.49 -5.51
N VAL A 69 11.55 6.96 -5.68
CA VAL A 69 10.50 6.14 -6.31
C VAL A 69 10.78 5.98 -7.80
N THR A 70 11.16 4.77 -8.21
CA THR A 70 11.43 4.44 -9.62
C THR A 70 10.82 3.11 -10.04
N THR A 71 10.64 2.19 -9.09
CA THR A 71 10.17 0.84 -9.34
C THR A 71 8.82 0.59 -8.65
N LYS A 72 8.14 -0.48 -9.05
CA LYS A 72 6.92 -0.94 -8.40
C LYS A 72 7.11 -1.25 -6.91
N VAL A 73 8.29 -1.73 -6.52
CA VAL A 73 8.61 -2.01 -5.11
C VAL A 73 8.70 -0.71 -4.32
N ASP A 74 9.38 0.31 -4.85
CA ASP A 74 9.48 1.63 -4.20
C ASP A 74 8.10 2.26 -4.00
N VAL A 75 7.22 2.13 -5.00
CA VAL A 75 5.82 2.59 -4.90
C VAL A 75 5.11 1.90 -3.74
N GLN A 76 5.21 0.57 -3.64
CA GLN A 76 4.54 -0.19 -2.56
C GLN A 76 5.09 0.20 -1.19
N GLU A 77 6.41 0.38 -1.06
CA GLU A 77 7.03 0.83 0.18
C GLU A 77 6.60 2.25 0.56
N PHE A 78 6.51 3.15 -0.42
CA PHE A 78 6.02 4.50 -0.21
C PHE A 78 4.57 4.49 0.27
N VAL A 79 3.68 3.77 -0.42
CA VAL A 79 2.25 3.69 -0.07
C VAL A 79 2.07 3.06 1.31
N LYS A 80 2.80 2.00 1.63
CA LYS A 80 2.77 1.36 2.96
C LYS A 80 3.23 2.31 4.06
N TRP A 81 4.26 3.11 3.81
CA TRP A 81 4.72 4.12 4.75
C TRP A 81 3.70 5.25 4.92
N ALA A 82 3.16 5.76 3.80
CA ALA A 82 2.19 6.85 3.79
C ALA A 82 0.90 6.48 4.52
N THR A 83 0.40 5.26 4.28
CA THR A 83 -0.84 4.75 4.89
C THR A 83 -0.71 4.35 6.35
N SER A 84 0.51 4.36 6.91
CA SER A 84 0.72 4.09 8.33
C SER A 84 0.05 5.15 9.22
N ALA A 85 -0.47 4.73 10.37
CA ALA A 85 -1.21 5.60 11.30
C ALA A 85 -0.53 6.96 11.60
N PRO A 86 0.79 7.04 11.91
CA PRO A 86 1.41 8.33 12.23
C PRO A 86 1.59 9.25 11.02
N VAL A 87 1.49 8.74 9.79
CA VAL A 87 1.64 9.51 8.55
C VAL A 87 0.29 9.87 7.94
N LYS A 88 -0.69 8.96 8.04
CA LYS A 88 -2.06 9.12 7.51
C LYS A 88 -2.77 10.38 8.03
N VAL A 89 -2.45 10.80 9.26
CA VAL A 89 -2.97 12.05 9.86
C VAL A 89 -2.50 13.33 9.15
N PHE A 90 -1.42 13.26 8.36
CA PHE A 90 -0.88 14.36 7.54
C PHE A 90 -1.08 14.12 6.04
N SER A 91 -2.06 13.29 5.68
CA SER A 91 -2.37 12.91 4.30
C SER A 91 -2.50 14.09 3.32
N GLY A 92 -3.13 15.19 3.71
CA GLY A 92 -3.22 16.40 2.88
C GLY A 92 -1.84 16.98 2.52
N ALA A 93 -0.91 17.04 3.47
CA ALA A 93 0.45 17.50 3.21
C ALA A 93 1.22 16.51 2.33
N LEU A 94 0.99 15.20 2.49
CA LEU A 94 1.60 14.18 1.65
C LEU A 94 1.11 14.27 0.19
N VAL A 95 -0.18 14.54 -0.01
CA VAL A 95 -0.79 14.78 -1.33
C VAL A 95 -0.15 16.00 -2.01
N GLU A 96 0.09 17.08 -1.27
CA GLU A 96 0.80 18.27 -1.79
C GLU A 96 2.22 17.94 -2.25
N GLU A 97 2.98 17.18 -1.46
CA GLU A 97 4.34 16.80 -1.83
C GLU A 97 4.36 15.88 -3.06
N VAL A 98 3.42 14.93 -3.18
CA VAL A 98 3.29 14.08 -4.38
C VAL A 98 2.95 14.93 -5.62
N ALA A 99 1.97 15.81 -5.52
CA ALA A 99 1.57 16.69 -6.63
C ALA A 99 2.70 17.63 -7.06
N SER A 100 3.39 18.25 -6.10
CA SER A 100 4.58 19.08 -6.34
C SER A 100 5.70 18.28 -7.02
N LYS A 101 5.87 17.00 -6.63
CA LYS A 101 6.86 16.13 -7.25
C LYS A 101 6.52 15.80 -8.70
N MET A 102 5.26 15.55 -9.01
CA MET A 102 4.80 15.34 -10.39
C MET A 102 5.03 16.57 -11.27
N GLN A 103 4.95 17.77 -10.71
CA GLN A 103 5.23 19.03 -11.43
C GLN A 103 6.70 19.28 -11.74
N SER A 104 7.62 18.69 -10.97
CA SER A 104 9.05 19.02 -11.05
C SER A 104 9.92 17.96 -11.73
N ARG A 105 9.38 16.78 -12.09
CA ARG A 105 10.14 15.66 -12.68
C ARG A 105 9.85 15.50 -14.18
N GLY A 106 10.89 15.15 -14.94
CA GLY A 106 10.76 14.75 -16.35
C GLY A 106 10.14 13.35 -16.53
N ASP A 107 9.83 12.99 -17.78
CA ASP A 107 8.96 11.86 -18.15
C ASP A 107 9.35 10.49 -17.56
N VAL A 108 10.63 10.27 -17.23
CA VAL A 108 11.18 8.96 -16.82
C VAL A 108 10.56 8.41 -15.53
N GLN A 109 10.09 9.26 -14.61
CA GLN A 109 9.49 8.82 -13.33
C GLN A 109 7.98 9.04 -13.24
N LYS A 110 7.39 9.59 -14.30
CA LYS A 110 5.97 9.97 -14.39
C LYS A 110 5.05 8.80 -14.06
N TYR A 111 5.30 7.64 -14.67
CA TYR A 111 4.52 6.43 -14.44
C TYR A 111 4.62 5.91 -12.99
N ALA A 112 5.82 5.97 -12.37
CA ALA A 112 6.00 5.54 -10.99
C ALA A 112 5.25 6.46 -10.01
N LEU A 113 5.25 7.77 -10.26
CA LEU A 113 4.50 8.75 -9.46
C LEU A 113 2.98 8.59 -9.65
N TRP A 114 2.50 8.30 -10.86
CA TRP A 114 1.10 7.94 -11.07
C TRP A 114 0.69 6.69 -10.31
N ASN A 115 1.56 5.68 -10.25
CA ASN A 115 1.33 4.49 -9.42
C ASN A 115 1.34 4.80 -7.91
N VAL A 116 2.11 5.80 -7.45
CA VAL A 116 2.00 6.32 -6.08
C VAL A 116 0.62 6.92 -5.84
N VAL A 117 0.15 7.80 -6.72
CA VAL A 117 -1.20 8.40 -6.63
C VAL A 117 -2.24 7.28 -6.59
N HIS A 118 -2.15 6.31 -7.51
CA HIS A 118 -3.05 5.17 -7.56
C HIS A 118 -3.07 4.38 -6.25
N GLY A 119 -1.89 4.02 -5.71
CA GLY A 119 -1.81 3.28 -4.46
C GLY A 119 -2.38 4.02 -3.26
N LEU A 120 -2.17 5.34 -3.19
CA LEU A 120 -2.74 6.18 -2.13
C LEU A 120 -4.27 6.29 -2.25
N VAL A 121 -4.79 6.64 -3.42
CA VAL A 121 -6.23 6.73 -3.66
C VAL A 121 -6.90 5.36 -3.44
N SER A 122 -6.23 4.28 -3.86
CA SER A 122 -6.71 2.91 -3.65
C SER A 122 -6.77 2.50 -2.18
N SER A 123 -6.01 3.16 -1.29
CA SER A 123 -6.13 2.96 0.16
C SER A 123 -7.39 3.62 0.77
N GLY A 124 -8.15 4.37 -0.03
CA GLY A 124 -9.39 5.03 0.35
C GLY A 124 -9.16 6.35 1.09
N GLU A 125 -10.04 6.65 2.03
CA GLU A 125 -9.95 7.87 2.84
C GLU A 125 -8.72 7.86 3.78
N PRO A 126 -8.05 9.00 3.97
CA PRO A 126 -8.39 10.36 3.50
C PRO A 126 -7.78 10.73 2.13
N TYR A 127 -7.02 9.84 1.49
CA TYR A 127 -6.29 10.16 0.27
C TYR A 127 -7.20 10.39 -0.92
N LEU A 128 -8.27 9.59 -1.05
CA LEU A 128 -9.30 9.80 -2.06
C LEU A 128 -9.86 11.23 -1.99
N GLY A 129 -10.32 11.69 -0.81
CA GLY A 129 -10.85 13.04 -0.64
C GLY A 129 -9.86 14.16 -0.94
N HIS A 130 -8.56 13.96 -0.69
CA HIS A 130 -7.53 14.96 -0.99
C HIS A 130 -7.12 15.00 -2.47
N PHE A 131 -7.09 13.85 -3.15
CA PHE A 131 -6.71 13.76 -4.56
C PHE A 131 -7.88 14.05 -5.51
N GLN A 132 -9.12 13.71 -5.14
CA GLN A 132 -10.30 13.89 -5.98
C GLN A 132 -10.41 15.28 -6.61
N PRO A 133 -10.30 16.42 -5.88
CA PRO A 133 -10.39 17.74 -6.49
C PRO A 133 -9.19 18.13 -7.37
N ARG A 134 -8.09 17.36 -7.32
CA ARG A 134 -6.82 17.68 -8.01
C ARG A 134 -6.53 16.76 -9.17
N ILE A 135 -7.19 15.60 -9.25
CA ILE A 135 -6.77 14.54 -10.18
C ILE A 135 -6.96 14.94 -11.64
N VAL A 136 -8.06 15.62 -11.95
CA VAL A 136 -8.35 16.13 -13.29
C VAL A 136 -7.26 17.11 -13.71
N GLN A 137 -6.83 17.98 -12.81
CA GLN A 137 -5.73 18.90 -13.07
C GLN A 137 -4.41 18.15 -13.26
N LEU A 138 -4.12 17.13 -12.42
CA LEU A 138 -2.91 16.32 -12.56
C LEU A 138 -2.89 15.57 -13.90
N VAL A 139 -4.01 15.01 -14.34
CA VAL A 139 -4.14 14.36 -15.66
C VAL A 139 -3.88 15.38 -16.77
N LYS A 140 -4.57 16.52 -16.76
CA LYS A 140 -4.44 17.57 -17.79
C LYS A 140 -3.02 18.13 -17.91
N VAL A 141 -2.30 18.24 -16.80
CA VAL A 141 -0.93 18.80 -16.78
C VAL A 141 0.12 17.73 -17.06
N HIS A 142 -0.11 16.50 -16.61
CA HIS A 142 0.92 15.45 -16.60
C HIS A 142 0.60 14.25 -17.47
N LEU A 143 -0.41 14.24 -18.32
CA LEU A 143 -0.58 13.19 -19.32
C LEU A 143 -0.77 13.84 -20.68
N THR A 144 0.09 13.46 -21.62
CA THR A 144 -0.08 13.82 -23.03
C THR A 144 -1.05 12.84 -23.69
N VAL A 145 -1.56 13.19 -24.87
CA VAL A 145 -2.38 12.27 -25.67
C VAL A 145 -1.62 10.98 -25.96
N ASP A 146 -0.32 11.06 -26.25
CA ASP A 146 0.52 9.89 -26.53
C ASP A 146 0.69 8.99 -25.29
N ASP A 147 0.78 9.57 -24.08
CA ASP A 147 0.80 8.79 -22.84
C ASP A 147 -0.52 8.03 -22.63
N LEU A 148 -1.65 8.69 -22.91
CA LEU A 148 -2.98 8.10 -22.78
C LEU A 148 -3.25 7.03 -23.84
N VAL A 149 -2.71 7.18 -25.04
CA VAL A 149 -2.87 6.19 -26.12
C VAL A 149 -1.90 5.02 -25.93
N GLY A 150 -0.65 5.28 -25.53
CA GLY A 150 0.41 4.27 -25.41
C GLY A 150 0.35 3.40 -24.15
N MET A 151 -0.28 3.88 -23.08
CA MET A 151 -0.46 3.15 -21.81
C MET A 151 -1.94 3.19 -21.37
N ASN A 152 -2.84 3.15 -22.36
CA ASN A 152 -4.27 3.33 -22.19
C ASN A 152 -4.84 2.34 -21.17
N ASP A 153 -4.50 1.06 -21.28
CA ASP A 153 -5.05 0.03 -20.42
C ASP A 153 -4.61 0.20 -18.95
N GLU A 154 -3.36 0.64 -18.71
CA GLU A 154 -2.87 0.89 -17.36
C GLU A 154 -3.49 2.14 -16.73
N TYR A 155 -3.54 3.26 -17.46
CA TYR A 155 -4.15 4.49 -16.94
C TYR A 155 -5.67 4.35 -16.78
N MET A 156 -6.36 3.72 -17.73
CA MET A 156 -7.80 3.45 -17.62
C MET A 156 -8.09 2.46 -16.49
N GLY A 157 -7.25 1.44 -16.26
CA GLY A 157 -7.38 0.58 -15.09
C GLY A 157 -7.27 1.35 -13.77
N ILE A 158 -6.35 2.32 -13.71
CA ILE A 158 -6.20 3.23 -12.57
C ILE A 158 -7.45 4.09 -12.39
N PHE A 159 -7.95 4.72 -13.46
CA PHE A 159 -9.10 5.63 -13.41
C PHE A 159 -10.41 4.89 -13.08
N ASN A 160 -10.65 3.73 -13.67
CA ASN A 160 -11.81 2.88 -13.35
C ASN A 160 -11.80 2.45 -11.87
N THR A 161 -10.62 2.11 -11.32
CA THR A 161 -10.49 1.78 -9.89
C THR A 161 -10.88 2.96 -9.00
N TRP A 162 -10.60 4.19 -9.45
CA TRP A 162 -10.95 5.39 -8.71
C TRP A 162 -12.43 5.74 -8.84
N ASP A 163 -13.01 5.55 -10.03
CA ASP A 163 -14.45 5.73 -10.27
C ASP A 163 -15.28 4.80 -9.38
N ASP A 164 -14.93 3.50 -9.35
CA ASP A 164 -15.57 2.49 -8.50
C ASP A 164 -15.50 2.84 -7.01
N LYS A 165 -14.43 3.51 -6.58
CA LYS A 165 -14.21 3.93 -5.18
C LYS A 165 -14.82 5.29 -4.87
N SER A 166 -15.03 6.12 -5.88
CA SER A 166 -15.75 7.37 -5.74
C SER A 166 -17.23 7.07 -5.45
N ARG A 167 -17.91 7.95 -4.72
CA ARG A 167 -19.32 7.69 -4.33
C ARG A 167 -20.18 7.50 -5.59
N LYS A 168 -21.15 6.58 -5.54
CA LYS A 168 -22.15 6.40 -6.60
C LYS A 168 -22.71 7.76 -7.07
N GLY A 169 -22.56 8.06 -8.36
CA GLY A 169 -22.98 9.33 -8.98
C GLY A 169 -21.87 10.38 -9.13
N SER A 170 -20.62 10.00 -8.91
CA SER A 170 -19.44 10.84 -9.16
C SER A 170 -19.16 10.93 -10.66
N LEU A 171 -19.19 12.14 -11.25
CA LEU A 171 -18.81 12.41 -12.65
C LEU A 171 -17.29 12.35 -12.87
N PHE A 172 -16.59 11.58 -12.05
CA PHE A 172 -15.14 11.66 -11.92
C PHE A 172 -14.41 11.20 -13.18
N LEU A 173 -14.86 10.12 -13.82
CA LEU A 173 -14.36 9.74 -15.14
C LEU A 173 -14.82 10.70 -16.24
N GLU A 174 -16.01 11.30 -16.13
CA GLU A 174 -16.49 12.23 -17.15
C GLU A 174 -15.69 13.55 -17.17
N ASP A 175 -15.17 13.97 -16.01
CA ASP A 175 -14.34 15.17 -15.87
C ASP A 175 -12.88 14.97 -16.34
N ILE A 176 -12.41 13.71 -16.40
CA ILE A 176 -11.06 13.30 -16.85
C ILE A 176 -11.03 13.18 -18.37
#